data_AF-A0A962R7A2-F1
#
_entry.id   AF-A0A962R7A2-F1
#
_cell.length_a   1.000
_cell.length_b   1.000
_cell.length_c   1.000
_cell.angle_alpha   90.00
_cell.angle_beta   90.00
_cell.angle_gamma   90.00
#
_symmetry.space_group_name_H-M   'P 1'
#
loop_
_entity.id
_entity.type
_entity.pdbx_description
1 polymer ?
#
loop_
_entity_poly.entity_id
_entity_poly.type
_entity_poly.pdbx_seq_one_letter_code
_entity_poly.pdbx_strand_id
1 'polypeptide(L)'
;MLSRPRQSSVVLSLFCLTLSGCSLVTPPLEQPNISDYQNGNFLQERDFGTGSLTASRRMVMFKLSNKAHLRVCAEPSPAVGEELSRAFQLAAEATLKKTETEKQASAQASLLSSLSTSLIKLEKAKGIQYEQDLLYALCQMHMNGAVTEHEARAIFDDIAVRAERILIAEIGTSSNSGREAASGGGITNDSPILTDGGLAKLTLSDPSLLGAYREINMVARTTDGAGTQAWKDMGVPSISKQANSVSAAWDATKAGANDANARLVQLGVRIKATDNAEPIVHIAETSSVYYPPDSGSAKPTLSPTVETLVDNHLITLFAEMPARFDIGFPGFDVGKALVEADIYNPKGSYVDRATFAAVPGTDTAGRHRWQTQFGNDLAGNLDNARADGDVTVKLKFAKGGPAIKDAKFPRWELPGAVDENQISLTRPDNAENKTLNVDWAPLTTPTGVRYRVEIIRKDGRDPVMTEMTSGHQFSWRSAEPAARYKVVITAFNKTRPGAPSTKAEPD
;
A
#
# COMPACT_ATOMS: atom_id res chain seq x y z
N MET A 1 29.54 46.97 -74.68
CA MET A 1 30.44 48.04 -74.20
C MET A 1 30.95 47.64 -72.83
N LEU A 2 32.28 47.56 -72.69
CA LEU A 2 33.11 47.84 -71.48
C LEU A 2 32.74 47.14 -70.15
N SER A 3 33.63 46.62 -69.32
CA SER A 3 35.07 46.37 -69.36
C SER A 3 35.44 45.70 -68.03
N ARG A 4 36.13 44.56 -68.12
CA ARG A 4 37.20 44.06 -67.22
C ARG A 4 36.98 43.82 -65.70
N PRO A 5 37.83 42.95 -65.11
CA PRO A 5 37.57 42.17 -63.90
C PRO A 5 38.39 42.64 -62.69
N ARG A 6 38.11 42.11 -61.48
CA ARG A 6 39.02 42.05 -60.32
C ARG A 6 38.51 40.94 -59.38
N GLN A 7 39.23 39.82 -59.28
CA GLN A 7 40.24 39.57 -58.26
C GLN A 7 39.76 39.91 -56.84
N SER A 8 39.41 38.88 -56.08
CA SER A 8 39.95 38.59 -54.74
C SER A 8 39.30 37.31 -54.20
N SER A 9 39.93 36.22 -54.60
CA SER A 9 39.83 34.91 -53.98
C SER A 9 40.72 34.87 -52.73
N VAL A 10 40.35 34.04 -51.75
CA VAL A 10 41.26 33.29 -50.84
C VAL A 10 41.39 33.70 -49.35
N VAL A 11 41.07 34.91 -48.88
CA VAL A 11 41.42 35.25 -47.46
C VAL A 11 40.42 34.74 -46.40
N LEU A 12 39.21 34.29 -46.76
CA LEU A 12 38.16 33.97 -45.76
C LEU A 12 38.02 32.47 -45.39
N SER A 13 38.90 31.59 -45.85
CA SER A 13 38.78 30.14 -45.59
C SER A 13 39.76 29.58 -44.55
N LEU A 14 40.65 30.41 -43.99
CA LEU A 14 41.66 30.00 -43.00
C LEU A 14 41.32 30.37 -41.54
N PHE A 15 40.19 31.04 -41.29
CA PHE A 15 39.78 31.45 -39.94
C PHE A 15 38.78 30.49 -39.26
N CYS A 16 38.25 29.49 -39.99
CA CYS A 16 37.35 28.47 -39.42
C CYS A 16 38.07 27.24 -38.85
N LEU A 17 39.40 27.11 -39.04
CA LEU A 17 40.20 26.00 -38.51
C LEU A 17 40.86 26.29 -37.15
N THR A 18 40.73 27.50 -36.61
CA THR A 18 41.35 27.90 -35.34
C THR A 18 40.37 27.99 -34.16
N LEU A 19 39.09 27.66 -34.38
CA LEU A 19 38.05 27.66 -33.33
C LEU A 19 37.55 26.25 -32.94
N SER A 20 38.08 25.17 -33.53
CA SER A 20 37.86 23.81 -33.02
C SER A 20 38.77 23.58 -31.81
N GLY A 21 38.30 24.04 -30.65
CA GLY A 21 38.96 23.98 -29.36
C GLY A 21 39.46 22.59 -28.96
N CYS A 22 40.49 22.61 -28.13
CA CYS A 22 41.37 21.54 -27.67
C CYS A 22 40.72 20.40 -26.86
N SER A 23 39.55 19.88 -27.21
CA SER A 23 38.94 18.76 -26.47
C SER A 23 39.54 17.39 -26.81
N LEU A 24 40.25 17.26 -27.94
CA LEU A 24 40.82 15.99 -28.40
C LEU A 24 42.15 15.61 -27.73
N VAL A 25 42.74 16.52 -26.94
CA VAL A 25 44.08 16.33 -26.32
C VAL A 25 44.07 16.70 -24.83
N THR A 26 42.91 16.84 -24.20
CA THR A 26 42.83 16.91 -22.73
C THR A 26 42.93 15.49 -22.17
N PRO A 27 43.85 15.20 -21.23
CA PRO A 27 43.95 13.89 -20.61
C PRO A 27 42.59 13.46 -20.05
N PRO A 28 42.19 12.18 -20.15
CA PRO A 28 40.88 11.68 -19.70
C PRO A 28 40.53 11.97 -18.22
N LEU A 29 41.52 12.37 -17.42
CA LEU A 29 41.34 12.80 -16.03
C LEU A 29 40.69 14.20 -15.89
N GLU A 30 40.75 15.04 -16.92
CA GLU A 30 40.23 16.42 -16.90
C GLU A 30 38.82 16.54 -17.52
N GLN A 31 38.27 15.46 -18.07
CA GLN A 31 36.89 15.39 -18.58
C GLN A 31 36.02 14.59 -17.60
N PRO A 32 35.35 15.25 -16.64
CA PRO A 32 34.58 14.55 -15.60
C PRO A 32 33.32 13.89 -16.13
N ASN A 33 32.92 14.13 -17.37
CA ASN A 33 31.75 13.51 -17.97
C ASN A 33 32.10 12.90 -19.33
N ILE A 34 32.29 11.58 -19.36
CA ILE A 34 32.41 10.83 -20.61
C ILE A 34 31.03 10.24 -20.88
N SER A 35 30.36 10.74 -21.92
CA SER A 35 29.09 10.18 -22.38
C SER A 35 29.29 9.49 -23.73
N ASP A 36 28.86 8.25 -23.81
CA ASP A 36 28.79 7.47 -25.05
C ASP A 36 27.33 7.07 -25.30
N TYR A 37 26.94 7.02 -26.57
CA TYR A 37 25.57 6.77 -26.99
C TYR A 37 25.58 5.60 -27.97
N GLN A 38 24.99 4.48 -27.57
CA GLN A 38 24.83 3.36 -28.49
C GLN A 38 23.78 3.70 -29.55
N ASN A 39 24.20 3.61 -30.80
CA ASN A 39 23.41 3.58 -32.02
C ASN A 39 22.26 4.59 -32.15
N GLY A 40 22.51 5.55 -33.04
CA GLY A 40 21.49 6.12 -33.90
C GLY A 40 22.22 6.86 -35.00
N ASN A 41 21.91 6.56 -36.26
CA ASN A 41 22.12 7.55 -37.33
C ASN A 41 21.66 8.91 -36.80
N PHE A 42 22.27 10.03 -37.22
CA PHE A 42 21.92 11.38 -36.75
C PHE A 42 20.40 11.71 -36.78
N LEU A 43 19.62 10.91 -37.51
CA LEU A 43 18.16 10.99 -37.68
C LEU A 43 17.32 10.03 -36.82
N GLN A 44 17.89 9.08 -36.07
CA GLN A 44 17.15 8.16 -35.19
C GLN A 44 17.25 8.60 -33.73
N GLU A 45 16.12 8.58 -33.01
CA GLU A 45 16.09 8.81 -31.57
C GLU A 45 16.96 7.77 -30.87
N ARG A 46 17.89 8.25 -30.04
CA ARG A 46 18.81 7.39 -29.28
C ARG A 46 18.03 6.72 -28.16
N ASP A 47 18.13 5.40 -28.05
CA ASP A 47 17.43 4.63 -27.01
C ASP A 47 18.18 4.60 -25.68
N PHE A 48 19.52 4.55 -25.71
CA PHE A 48 20.36 4.39 -24.54
C PHE A 48 21.58 5.31 -24.57
N GLY A 49 22.04 5.70 -23.39
CA GLY A 49 23.33 6.34 -23.20
C GLY A 49 24.04 5.80 -21.96
N THR A 50 25.36 5.90 -21.99
CA THR A 50 26.23 5.60 -20.85
C THR A 50 27.00 6.86 -20.50
N GLY A 51 27.04 7.23 -19.23
CA GLY A 51 27.81 8.36 -18.71
C GLY A 51 28.77 7.90 -17.61
N SER A 52 29.93 8.53 -17.48
CA SER A 52 30.81 8.34 -16.32
C SER A 52 31.18 9.70 -15.73
N LEU A 53 31.00 9.84 -14.40
CA LEU A 53 31.13 11.12 -13.68
C LEU A 53 32.53 11.38 -13.08
N THR A 54 33.44 10.39 -13.09
CA THR A 54 34.82 10.53 -12.57
C THR A 54 35.81 9.57 -13.27
N ALA A 55 37.10 9.87 -13.20
CA ALA A 55 38.19 9.07 -13.77
C ALA A 55 38.41 7.70 -13.09
N SER A 56 37.83 7.47 -11.91
CA SER A 56 37.72 6.17 -11.21
C SER A 56 36.47 5.36 -11.62
N ARG A 57 35.76 5.85 -12.65
CA ARG A 57 34.81 5.19 -13.55
C ARG A 57 33.74 4.28 -12.91
N ARG A 58 32.73 4.92 -12.33
CA ARG A 58 31.37 4.32 -12.26
C ARG A 58 30.69 4.57 -13.61
N MET A 59 30.15 3.54 -14.24
CA MET A 59 29.28 3.71 -15.41
C MET A 59 27.83 3.91 -15.00
N VAL A 60 27.17 4.89 -15.59
CA VAL A 60 25.75 5.17 -15.43
C VAL A 60 25.06 4.91 -16.75
N MET A 61 24.21 3.90 -16.81
CA MET A 61 23.40 3.62 -17.99
C MET A 61 22.04 4.29 -17.84
N PHE A 62 21.58 5.01 -18.87
CA PHE A 62 20.29 5.69 -18.87
C PHE A 62 19.52 5.43 -20.16
N LYS A 63 18.19 5.30 -20.06
CA LYS A 63 17.29 5.07 -21.20
C LYS A 63 16.62 6.37 -21.63
N LEU A 64 16.83 6.79 -22.87
CA LEU A 64 16.41 8.09 -23.42
C LEU A 64 15.05 8.05 -24.13
N SER A 65 14.61 6.88 -24.61
CA SER A 65 13.42 6.75 -25.46
C SER A 65 12.06 6.78 -24.74
N ASN A 66 12.03 7.08 -23.43
CA ASN A 66 10.79 7.17 -22.68
C ASN A 66 10.78 8.37 -21.73
N LYS A 67 10.45 9.56 -22.26
CA LYS A 67 10.57 10.86 -21.55
C LYS A 67 9.77 10.97 -20.25
N ALA A 68 8.77 10.12 -20.02
CA ALA A 68 7.99 10.14 -18.79
C ALA A 68 8.75 9.57 -17.58
N HIS A 69 9.70 8.64 -17.80
CA HIS A 69 10.44 7.98 -16.72
C HIS A 69 11.87 7.68 -17.15
N LEU A 70 12.76 8.65 -16.95
CA LEU A 70 14.21 8.42 -17.10
C LEU A 70 14.63 7.33 -16.11
N ARG A 71 14.99 6.16 -16.63
CA ARG A 71 15.56 5.07 -15.82
C ARG A 71 17.08 5.17 -15.87
N VAL A 72 17.71 5.06 -14.71
CA VAL A 72 19.15 5.23 -14.52
C VAL A 72 19.67 4.06 -13.69
N CYS A 73 20.63 3.31 -14.21
CA CYS A 73 21.35 2.27 -13.50
C CYS A 73 22.80 2.71 -13.28
N ALA A 74 23.19 2.93 -12.03
CA ALA A 74 24.56 3.26 -11.66
C ALA A 74 25.31 1.99 -11.23
N GLU A 75 26.47 1.77 -11.85
CA GLU A 75 27.40 0.72 -11.44
C GLU A 75 27.86 0.98 -9.99
N PRO A 76 27.99 -0.07 -9.17
CA PRO A 76 28.44 0.10 -7.81
C PRO A 76 29.87 0.59 -7.74
N SER A 77 30.19 1.32 -6.66
CA SER A 77 31.54 1.83 -6.48
C SER A 77 32.54 0.70 -6.31
N PRO A 78 33.74 0.78 -6.94
CA PRO A 78 34.85 -0.10 -6.57
C PRO A 78 35.13 0.01 -5.07
N ALA A 79 35.65 -1.07 -4.47
CA ALA A 79 36.01 -1.06 -3.06
C ALA A 79 37.08 0.01 -2.80
N VAL A 80 36.90 0.81 -1.75
CA VAL A 80 37.83 1.91 -1.42
C VAL A 80 39.26 1.39 -1.25
N GLY A 81 39.42 0.17 -0.73
CA GLY A 81 40.71 -0.51 -0.61
C GLY A 81 41.40 -0.78 -1.95
N GLU A 82 40.67 -1.12 -3.01
CA GLU A 82 41.25 -1.39 -4.34
C GLU A 82 41.73 -0.10 -5.02
N GLU A 83 40.94 0.97 -4.95
CA GLU A 83 41.33 2.29 -5.49
C GLU A 83 42.54 2.86 -4.74
N LEU A 84 42.58 2.73 -3.41
CA LEU A 84 43.72 3.19 -2.63
C LEU A 84 44.97 2.33 -2.90
N SER A 85 44.82 0.99 -2.95
CA SER A 85 45.90 0.06 -3.29
C SER A 85 46.49 0.37 -4.66
N ARG A 86 45.63 0.60 -5.67
CA ARG A 86 46.04 0.93 -7.03
C ARG A 86 46.71 2.31 -7.11
N ALA A 87 46.17 3.31 -6.41
CA ALA A 87 46.81 4.63 -6.32
C ALA A 87 48.21 4.54 -5.66
N PHE A 88 48.36 3.71 -4.63
CA PHE A 88 49.64 3.47 -3.98
C PHE A 88 50.62 2.66 -4.85
N GLN A 89 50.15 1.64 -5.58
CA GLN A 89 50.98 0.89 -6.54
C GLN A 89 51.49 1.82 -7.64
N LEU A 90 50.62 2.66 -8.22
CA LEU A 90 50.99 3.64 -9.23
C LEU A 90 51.98 4.69 -8.69
N ALA A 91 51.78 5.17 -7.45
CA ALA A 91 52.72 6.07 -6.79
C ALA A 91 54.07 5.41 -6.50
N ALA A 92 54.08 4.15 -6.09
CA ALA A 92 55.28 3.37 -5.82
C ALA A 92 56.05 3.07 -7.13
N GLU A 93 55.37 2.63 -8.19
CA GLU A 93 55.96 2.41 -9.52
C GLU A 93 56.56 3.70 -10.11
N ALA A 94 55.88 4.84 -9.93
CA ALA A 94 56.40 6.14 -10.36
C ALA A 94 57.64 6.58 -9.56
N THR A 95 57.74 6.19 -8.29
CA THR A 95 58.89 6.48 -7.43
C THR A 95 60.06 5.55 -7.75
N LEU A 96 59.81 4.25 -7.97
CA LEU A 96 60.83 3.26 -8.33
C LEU A 96 61.48 3.56 -9.69
N LYS A 97 60.73 4.10 -10.66
CA LYS A 97 61.29 4.56 -11.95
C LYS A 97 62.24 5.76 -11.82
N LYS A 98 62.31 6.43 -10.66
CA LYS A 98 63.15 7.62 -10.43
C LYS A 98 64.40 7.37 -9.58
N THR A 99 64.54 6.21 -8.96
CA THR A 99 65.65 5.91 -8.02
C THR A 99 66.17 4.49 -8.24
N GLU A 100 67.31 4.37 -8.91
CA GLU A 100 68.00 3.12 -9.28
C GLU A 100 68.76 2.45 -8.11
N THR A 101 68.25 2.49 -6.88
CA THR A 101 68.98 1.98 -5.71
C THR A 101 68.23 0.87 -4.97
N GLU A 102 68.76 -0.36 -5.04
CA GLU A 102 68.17 -1.62 -4.50
C GLU A 102 67.78 -1.57 -3.02
N LYS A 103 68.43 -0.74 -2.20
CA LYS A 103 68.10 -0.59 -0.76
C LYS A 103 66.80 0.17 -0.49
N GLN A 104 66.32 0.98 -1.43
CA GLN A 104 65.08 1.74 -1.27
C GLN A 104 63.84 0.91 -1.68
N ALA A 105 64.03 -0.05 -2.58
CA ALA A 105 62.99 -1.00 -3.01
C ALA A 105 62.56 -1.95 -1.88
N SER A 106 63.49 -2.44 -1.06
CA SER A 106 63.16 -3.36 0.05
C SER A 106 62.41 -2.70 1.20
N ALA A 107 62.72 -1.42 1.50
CA ALA A 107 62.00 -0.62 2.50
C ALA A 107 60.59 -0.22 2.03
N GLN A 108 60.39 0.00 0.73
CA GLN A 108 59.06 0.21 0.16
C GLN A 108 58.22 -1.07 0.11
N ALA A 109 58.84 -2.23 -0.14
CA ALA A 109 58.14 -3.52 -0.13
C ALA A 109 57.57 -3.87 1.26
N SER A 110 58.30 -3.60 2.35
CA SER A 110 57.80 -3.84 3.70
C SER A 110 56.66 -2.87 4.08
N LEU A 111 56.75 -1.59 3.68
CA LEU A 111 55.68 -0.61 3.83
C LEU A 111 54.41 -1.01 3.06
N LEU A 112 54.56 -1.48 1.81
CA LEU A 112 53.47 -1.99 0.98
C LEU A 112 52.82 -3.22 1.61
N SER A 113 53.58 -4.13 2.22
CA SER A 113 53.02 -5.30 2.91
C SER A 113 52.22 -4.92 4.18
N SER A 114 52.71 -3.94 4.94
CA SER A 114 52.04 -3.45 6.15
C SER A 114 50.78 -2.64 5.82
N LEU A 115 50.83 -1.85 4.75
CA LEU A 115 49.68 -1.10 4.24
C LEU A 115 48.63 -2.04 3.64
N SER A 116 49.04 -3.05 2.87
CA SER A 116 48.16 -4.10 2.34
C SER A 116 47.35 -4.77 3.45
N THR A 117 48.01 -5.09 4.58
CA THR A 117 47.34 -5.68 5.76
C THR A 117 46.33 -4.74 6.41
N SER A 118 46.56 -3.41 6.35
CA SER A 118 45.61 -2.40 6.84
C SER A 118 44.48 -2.10 5.84
N LEU A 119 44.74 -2.24 4.53
CA LEU A 119 43.78 -2.05 3.45
C LEU A 119 42.76 -3.18 3.36
N ILE A 120 43.11 -4.39 3.79
CA ILE A 120 42.14 -5.51 3.93
C ILE A 120 40.98 -5.13 4.87
N LYS A 121 41.20 -4.23 5.85
CA LYS A 121 40.12 -3.71 6.72
C LYS A 121 39.19 -2.71 6.03
N LEU A 122 39.53 -2.28 4.81
CA LEU A 122 38.72 -1.40 3.95
C LEU A 122 38.08 -2.17 2.79
N GLU A 123 38.23 -3.50 2.74
CA GLU A 123 37.46 -4.33 1.81
C GLU A 123 35.98 -4.20 2.15
N LYS A 124 35.17 -3.98 1.10
CA LYS A 124 33.72 -3.97 1.23
C LYS A 124 33.30 -5.40 1.64
N ALA A 125 32.42 -5.50 2.63
CA ALA A 125 31.86 -6.79 3.03
C ALA A 125 31.24 -7.48 1.79
N LYS A 126 31.54 -8.76 1.57
CA LYS A 126 31.18 -9.48 0.34
C LYS A 126 29.68 -9.50 0.14
N GLY A 127 28.88 -9.47 1.21
CA GLY A 127 27.42 -9.40 1.06
C GLY A 127 26.94 -8.05 0.53
N ILE A 128 27.58 -6.93 0.91
CA ILE A 128 27.30 -5.61 0.34
C ILE A 128 27.73 -5.58 -1.14
N GLN A 129 28.88 -6.18 -1.47
CA GLN A 129 29.33 -6.28 -2.86
C GLN A 129 28.35 -7.11 -3.70
N TYR A 130 27.94 -8.28 -3.21
CA TYR A 130 26.94 -9.14 -3.85
C TYR A 130 25.62 -8.42 -4.11
N GLU A 131 25.08 -7.71 -3.11
CA GLU A 131 23.85 -6.93 -3.26
C GLU A 131 23.99 -5.91 -4.39
N GLN A 132 25.06 -5.12 -4.33
CA GLN A 132 25.31 -4.04 -5.26
C GLN A 132 25.49 -4.51 -6.71
N ASP A 133 26.22 -5.60 -6.92
CA ASP A 133 26.45 -6.19 -8.24
C ASP A 133 25.13 -6.72 -8.84
N LEU A 134 24.31 -7.39 -8.03
CA LEU A 134 23.03 -7.94 -8.50
C LEU A 134 21.94 -6.87 -8.67
N LEU A 135 21.91 -5.84 -7.83
CA LEU A 135 21.00 -4.70 -8.02
C LEU A 135 21.29 -3.96 -9.32
N TYR A 136 22.57 -3.82 -9.66
CA TYR A 136 22.97 -3.26 -10.94
C TYR A 136 22.48 -4.14 -12.11
N ALA A 137 22.73 -5.45 -12.05
CA ALA A 137 22.25 -6.39 -13.07
C ALA A 137 20.72 -6.39 -13.20
N LEU A 138 20.00 -6.38 -12.07
CA LEU A 138 18.54 -6.31 -12.03
C LEU A 138 18.01 -5.04 -12.68
N CYS A 139 18.64 -3.90 -12.39
CA CYS A 139 18.32 -2.63 -13.01
C CYS A 139 18.48 -2.70 -14.53
N GLN A 140 19.58 -3.29 -15.03
CA GLN A 140 19.78 -3.48 -16.47
C GLN A 140 18.70 -4.36 -17.11
N MET A 141 18.35 -5.49 -16.48
CA MET A 141 17.28 -6.37 -16.95
C MET A 141 15.93 -5.64 -17.02
N HIS A 142 15.61 -4.85 -15.99
CA HIS A 142 14.36 -4.09 -15.95
C HIS A 142 14.31 -2.94 -16.97
N MET A 143 15.43 -2.24 -17.21
CA MET A 143 15.52 -1.20 -18.25
C MET A 143 15.34 -1.76 -19.66
N ASN A 144 15.84 -2.98 -19.90
CA ASN A 144 15.71 -3.67 -21.18
C ASN A 144 14.36 -4.39 -21.33
N GLY A 145 13.50 -4.38 -20.30
CA GLY A 145 12.19 -5.03 -20.32
C GLY A 145 12.25 -6.56 -20.23
N ALA A 146 13.40 -7.13 -19.85
CA ALA A 146 13.56 -8.56 -19.64
C ALA A 146 12.82 -9.06 -18.39
N VAL A 147 12.60 -8.16 -17.42
CA VAL A 147 11.79 -8.41 -16.21
C VAL A 147 10.76 -7.31 -16.02
N THR A 148 9.55 -7.71 -15.63
CA THR A 148 8.47 -6.80 -15.23
C THR A 148 8.78 -6.13 -13.89
N GLU A 149 8.03 -5.09 -13.52
CA GLU A 149 8.19 -4.42 -12.21
C GLU A 149 7.93 -5.37 -11.03
N HIS A 150 6.90 -6.22 -11.15
CA HIS A 150 6.57 -7.21 -10.14
C HIS A 150 7.68 -8.26 -9.97
N GLU A 151 8.21 -8.80 -11.07
CA GLU A 151 9.34 -9.74 -11.04
C GLU A 151 10.60 -9.06 -10.48
N ALA A 152 10.85 -7.80 -10.85
CA ALA A 152 12.00 -7.07 -10.35
C ALA A 152 11.94 -6.89 -8.82
N ARG A 153 10.76 -6.61 -8.27
CA ARG A 153 10.57 -6.53 -6.82
C ARG A 153 10.83 -7.87 -6.13
N ALA A 154 10.33 -8.97 -6.68
CA ALA A 154 10.58 -10.31 -6.12
C ALA A 154 12.07 -10.69 -6.17
N ILE A 155 12.78 -10.36 -7.26
CA ILE A 155 14.23 -10.61 -7.38
C ILE A 155 15.02 -9.71 -6.43
N PHE A 156 14.61 -8.45 -6.27
CA PHE A 156 15.21 -7.53 -5.29
C PHE A 156 15.16 -8.11 -3.87
N ASP A 157 13.99 -8.61 -3.47
CA ASP A 157 13.81 -9.20 -2.14
C ASP A 157 14.72 -10.45 -1.96
N ASP A 158 14.87 -11.31 -2.97
CA ASP A 158 15.80 -12.45 -2.95
C ASP A 158 17.27 -12.01 -2.87
N ILE A 159 17.67 -10.97 -3.62
CA ILE A 159 19.02 -10.40 -3.56
C ILE A 159 19.33 -9.90 -2.15
N ALA A 160 18.42 -9.11 -1.56
CA ALA A 160 18.58 -8.56 -0.22
C ALA A 160 18.72 -9.66 0.83
N VAL A 161 17.89 -10.70 0.77
CA VAL A 161 17.96 -11.87 1.68
C VAL A 161 19.31 -12.59 1.54
N ARG A 162 19.81 -12.80 0.31
CA ARG A 162 21.11 -13.47 0.10
C ARG A 162 22.29 -12.61 0.53
N ALA A 163 22.24 -11.31 0.27
CA ALA A 163 23.24 -10.35 0.74
C ALA A 163 23.33 -10.33 2.27
N GLU A 164 22.19 -10.29 2.94
CA GLU A 164 22.08 -10.40 4.40
C GLU A 164 22.72 -11.69 4.91
N ARG A 165 22.44 -12.85 4.29
CA ARG A 165 23.07 -14.14 4.66
C ARG A 165 24.59 -14.09 4.57
N ILE A 166 25.14 -13.50 3.50
CA ILE A 166 26.58 -13.37 3.33
C ILE A 166 27.15 -12.43 4.40
N LEU A 167 26.52 -11.27 4.64
CA LEU A 167 26.98 -10.32 5.67
C LEU A 167 26.99 -10.93 7.06
N ILE A 168 25.95 -11.68 7.41
CA ILE A 168 25.88 -12.31 8.72
C ILE A 168 26.88 -13.46 8.83
N ALA A 169 27.18 -14.19 7.76
CA ALA A 169 28.27 -15.16 7.77
C ALA A 169 29.64 -14.49 8.01
N GLU A 170 29.87 -13.30 7.43
CA GLU A 170 31.08 -12.49 7.61
C GLU A 170 31.19 -11.90 9.03
N ILE A 171 30.08 -11.41 9.58
CA ILE A 171 30.01 -10.88 10.95
C ILE A 171 30.10 -12.03 11.95
N GLY A 172 29.47 -13.16 11.66
CA GLY A 172 29.40 -14.35 12.50
C GLY A 172 30.77 -14.92 12.80
N THR A 173 31.76 -14.77 11.92
CA THR A 173 33.17 -15.10 12.21
C THR A 173 33.86 -14.20 13.24
N SER A 174 33.23 -13.11 13.72
CA SER A 174 33.90 -12.04 14.48
C SER A 174 33.50 -11.84 15.95
N SER A 175 32.47 -12.48 16.53
CA SER A 175 32.18 -12.28 17.97
C SER A 175 31.45 -13.43 18.70
N ASN A 176 31.86 -13.67 19.96
CA ASN A 176 31.38 -14.70 20.89
C ASN A 176 30.33 -14.15 21.88
N SER A 177 29.11 -13.89 21.41
CA SER A 177 27.95 -13.73 22.30
C SER A 177 26.68 -14.15 21.57
N GLY A 178 26.05 -15.26 21.98
CA GLY A 178 24.71 -15.69 21.54
C GLY A 178 24.45 -15.55 20.03
N ARG A 179 25.05 -16.43 19.22
CA ARG A 179 24.99 -16.35 17.76
C ARG A 179 23.56 -16.56 17.24
N GLU A 180 22.96 -15.49 16.73
CA GLU A 180 21.86 -15.58 15.76
C GLU A 180 22.48 -16.02 14.44
N ALA A 181 22.06 -17.18 13.92
CA ALA A 181 22.30 -17.49 12.53
C ALA A 181 21.35 -16.61 11.72
N ALA A 182 21.90 -15.93 10.70
CA ALA A 182 21.16 -15.13 9.74
C ALA A 182 19.78 -15.74 9.41
N SER A 183 18.74 -14.90 9.37
CA SER A 183 17.51 -15.22 8.63
C SER A 183 17.90 -15.74 7.26
N GLY A 184 17.70 -17.04 7.02
CA GLY A 184 18.13 -17.65 5.78
C GLY A 184 18.59 -19.10 5.82
N GLY A 185 18.56 -19.77 6.96
CA GLY A 185 18.83 -21.20 7.09
C GLY A 185 17.74 -22.11 6.51
N GLY A 186 17.04 -21.70 5.45
CA GLY A 186 15.97 -22.46 4.84
C GLY A 186 14.79 -22.73 5.77
N ILE A 187 14.50 -21.86 6.74
CA ILE A 187 13.34 -22.02 7.61
C ILE A 187 12.19 -21.16 7.07
N THR A 188 11.23 -21.80 6.44
CA THR A 188 10.01 -21.14 5.94
C THR A 188 8.98 -21.03 7.07
N ASN A 189 8.35 -19.85 7.17
CA ASN A 189 7.26 -19.62 8.10
C ASN A 189 5.92 -20.01 7.45
N ASP A 190 5.30 -21.07 7.95
CA ASP A 190 4.00 -21.55 7.47
C ASP A 190 2.82 -20.90 8.20
N SER A 191 3.10 -20.03 9.17
CA SER A 191 2.12 -19.39 10.04
C SER A 191 2.22 -17.86 9.95
N PRO A 192 1.84 -17.25 8.81
CA PRO A 192 1.89 -15.79 8.66
C PRO A 192 0.96 -15.08 9.66
N ILE A 193 -0.02 -15.80 10.22
CA ILE A 193 -0.96 -15.31 11.24
C ILE A 193 -0.79 -16.15 12.49
N LEU A 194 -0.72 -15.47 13.63
CA LEU A 194 -0.73 -16.08 14.95
C LEU A 194 -1.97 -15.59 15.71
N THR A 195 -2.70 -16.52 16.30
CA THR A 195 -3.82 -16.26 17.21
C THR A 195 -3.51 -16.91 18.55
N ASP A 196 -4.07 -16.39 19.64
CA ASP A 196 -3.84 -16.97 20.97
C ASP A 196 -4.34 -18.43 21.01
N GLY A 197 -3.50 -19.34 21.52
CA GLY A 197 -3.73 -20.78 21.47
C GLY A 197 -3.65 -21.42 20.07
N GLY A 198 -3.32 -20.65 19.03
CA GLY A 198 -3.09 -21.13 17.67
C GLY A 198 -1.79 -21.94 17.55
N LEU A 199 -1.55 -22.57 16.40
CA LEU A 199 -0.32 -23.31 16.13
C LEU A 199 0.63 -22.47 15.27
N ALA A 200 1.82 -22.18 15.81
CA ALA A 200 2.93 -21.67 15.01
C ALA A 200 3.66 -22.85 14.38
N LYS A 201 3.96 -22.77 13.08
CA LYS A 201 4.63 -23.83 12.33
C LYS A 201 5.73 -23.24 11.43
N LEU A 202 6.88 -23.90 11.46
CA LEU A 202 8.03 -23.62 10.60
C LEU A 202 8.41 -24.89 9.85
N THR A 203 8.78 -24.76 8.57
CA THR A 203 9.32 -25.84 7.75
C THR A 203 10.80 -25.59 7.49
N LEU A 204 11.63 -26.63 7.66
CA LEU A 204 13.08 -26.60 7.47
C LEU A 204 13.42 -27.20 6.11
N SER A 205 14.10 -26.43 5.28
CA SER A 205 14.54 -26.83 3.94
C SER A 205 15.72 -27.81 4.00
N ASP A 206 16.47 -27.82 5.09
CA ASP A 206 17.52 -28.80 5.37
C ASP A 206 17.03 -29.80 6.44
N PRO A 207 16.63 -31.02 6.05
CA PRO A 207 16.20 -32.07 6.97
C PRO A 207 17.28 -32.49 7.97
N SER A 208 18.57 -32.25 7.66
CA SER A 208 19.67 -32.62 8.55
C SER A 208 19.61 -31.84 9.87
N LEU A 209 18.98 -30.66 9.86
CA LEU A 209 18.70 -29.85 11.05
C LEU A 209 17.80 -30.56 12.08
N LEU A 210 17.04 -31.58 11.67
CA LEU A 210 16.20 -32.37 12.58
C LEU A 210 16.87 -33.66 13.06
N GLY A 211 17.97 -34.08 12.41
CA GLY A 211 18.65 -35.35 12.68
C GLY A 211 19.84 -35.24 13.62
N ALA A 212 20.51 -34.09 13.66
CA ALA A 212 21.84 -33.95 14.26
C ALA A 212 21.86 -33.31 15.67
N TYR A 213 20.72 -33.08 16.31
CA TYR A 213 20.65 -32.18 17.47
C TYR A 213 19.99 -32.80 18.69
N ARG A 214 20.49 -32.40 19.85
CA ARG A 214 20.04 -32.88 21.15
C ARG A 214 18.80 -32.16 21.65
N GLU A 215 18.70 -30.86 21.35
CA GLU A 215 17.58 -30.03 21.76
C GLU A 215 17.19 -29.09 20.62
N ILE A 216 15.89 -29.03 20.36
CA ILE A 216 15.27 -28.16 19.36
C ILE A 216 14.11 -27.47 20.07
N ASN A 217 14.15 -26.15 20.17
CA ASN A 217 13.09 -25.33 20.75
C ASN A 217 12.59 -24.33 19.72
N MET A 218 11.28 -24.13 19.68
CA MET A 218 10.71 -23.03 18.91
C MET A 218 10.79 -21.76 19.73
N VAL A 219 11.29 -20.68 19.13
CA VAL A 219 11.46 -19.39 19.79
C VAL A 219 10.74 -18.29 19.04
N ALA A 220 10.34 -17.25 19.76
CA ALA A 220 9.74 -16.06 19.19
C ALA A 220 10.25 -14.79 19.85
N ARG A 221 10.18 -13.68 19.11
CA ARG A 221 10.34 -12.32 19.63
C ARG A 221 9.41 -11.36 18.90
N THR A 222 8.94 -10.32 19.58
CA THR A 222 8.29 -9.21 18.88
C THR A 222 9.33 -8.27 18.30
N THR A 223 9.09 -7.74 17.11
CA THR A 223 9.98 -6.80 16.42
C THR A 223 9.47 -5.35 16.44
N ASP A 224 8.35 -5.12 17.14
CA ASP A 224 7.77 -3.79 17.27
C ASP A 224 8.43 -2.99 18.39
N GLY A 225 9.14 -1.92 18.02
CA GLY A 225 9.71 -0.95 18.96
C GLY A 225 11.17 -0.61 18.69
N ALA A 226 11.70 0.36 19.44
CA ALA A 226 13.10 0.72 19.41
C ALA A 226 13.94 -0.31 20.19
N GLY A 227 14.31 -1.40 19.52
CA GLY A 227 15.22 -2.41 20.06
C GLY A 227 14.73 -3.83 19.82
N THR A 228 15.67 -4.71 19.50
CA THR A 228 15.42 -6.14 19.30
C THR A 228 15.16 -6.81 20.64
N GLN A 229 13.96 -7.35 20.85
CA GLN A 229 13.66 -8.11 22.05
C GLN A 229 14.44 -9.44 22.06
N ALA A 230 14.75 -9.93 23.27
CA ALA A 230 15.35 -11.24 23.45
C ALA A 230 14.41 -12.36 22.99
N TRP A 231 14.98 -13.43 22.44
CA TRP A 231 14.25 -14.64 22.06
C TRP A 231 13.66 -15.34 23.27
N LYS A 232 12.37 -15.67 23.20
CA LYS A 232 11.65 -16.39 24.24
C LYS A 232 11.19 -17.75 23.72
N ASP A 233 11.28 -18.77 24.56
CA ASP A 233 10.87 -20.13 24.22
C ASP A 233 9.33 -20.24 24.19
N MET A 234 8.81 -20.90 23.15
CA MET A 234 7.37 -21.12 22.98
C MET A 234 6.87 -22.40 23.66
N GLY A 235 7.72 -23.07 24.44
CA GLY A 235 7.45 -24.37 25.05
C GLY A 235 7.98 -25.53 24.23
N VAL A 236 7.57 -26.74 24.58
CA VAL A 236 8.04 -27.99 23.93
C VAL A 236 7.44 -28.07 22.53
N PRO A 237 8.26 -28.05 21.47
CA PRO A 237 7.73 -28.14 20.12
C PRO A 237 7.34 -29.58 19.75
N SER A 238 6.36 -29.70 18.86
CA SER A 238 6.14 -30.92 18.08
C SER A 238 7.03 -30.90 16.83
N ILE A 239 7.80 -31.96 16.63
CA ILE A 239 8.76 -32.11 15.54
C ILE A 239 8.29 -33.22 14.60
N SER A 240 8.10 -32.89 13.32
CA SER A 240 7.77 -33.86 12.28
C SER A 240 8.95 -34.01 11.32
N LYS A 241 9.66 -35.14 11.39
CA LYS A 241 10.74 -35.47 10.45
C LYS A 241 10.23 -35.71 9.03
N GLN A 242 9.02 -36.25 8.88
CA GLN A 242 8.45 -36.51 7.55
C GLN A 242 8.07 -35.22 6.83
N ALA A 243 7.57 -34.22 7.56
CA ALA A 243 7.21 -32.92 7.00
C ALA A 243 8.33 -31.88 7.09
N ASN A 244 9.50 -32.27 7.63
CA ASN A 244 10.59 -31.38 7.99
C ASN A 244 10.13 -30.13 8.77
N SER A 245 9.21 -30.28 9.71
CA SER A 245 8.57 -29.13 10.36
C SER A 245 8.69 -29.14 11.88
N VAL A 246 8.78 -27.96 12.47
CA VAL A 246 8.74 -27.71 13.90
C VAL A 246 7.53 -26.82 14.19
N SER A 247 6.72 -27.19 15.19
CA SER A 247 5.54 -26.42 15.56
C SER A 247 5.38 -26.33 17.07
N ALA A 248 4.79 -25.24 17.55
CA ALA A 248 4.46 -25.07 18.96
C ALA A 248 3.16 -24.26 19.10
N ALA A 249 2.45 -24.47 20.19
CA ALA A 249 1.30 -23.64 20.53
C ALA A 249 1.78 -22.20 20.77
N TRP A 250 1.13 -21.25 20.11
CA TRP A 250 1.38 -19.84 20.30
C TRP A 250 0.78 -19.35 21.63
N ASP A 251 1.58 -18.59 22.37
CA ASP A 251 1.21 -17.97 23.64
C ASP A 251 1.73 -16.52 23.63
N ALA A 252 0.81 -15.57 23.51
CA ALA A 252 1.15 -14.15 23.39
C ALA A 252 1.93 -13.63 24.60
N THR A 253 1.68 -14.20 25.79
CA THR A 253 2.35 -13.81 27.04
C THR A 253 3.81 -14.18 27.03
N LYS A 254 4.12 -15.36 26.48
CA LYS A 254 5.50 -15.82 26.30
C LYS A 254 6.22 -15.03 25.24
N ALA A 255 5.54 -14.51 24.22
CA ALA A 255 6.19 -13.69 23.20
C ALA A 255 6.39 -12.22 23.62
N GLY A 256 5.68 -11.74 24.66
CA GLY A 256 5.66 -10.32 25.02
C GLY A 256 4.69 -9.48 24.19
N ALA A 257 3.65 -10.10 23.62
CA ALA A 257 2.67 -9.49 22.73
C ALA A 257 1.30 -9.28 23.42
N ASN A 258 1.29 -8.84 24.68
CA ASN A 258 0.08 -8.78 25.52
C ASN A 258 -0.78 -7.51 25.36
N ASP A 259 -0.50 -6.68 24.37
CA ASP A 259 -1.31 -5.47 24.14
C ASP A 259 -2.43 -5.70 23.12
N ALA A 260 -3.34 -4.75 23.06
CA ALA A 260 -4.55 -4.82 22.23
C ALA A 260 -4.28 -4.63 20.72
N ASN A 261 -3.02 -4.51 20.29
CA ASN A 261 -2.66 -4.18 18.92
C ASN A 261 -2.03 -5.37 18.19
N ALA A 262 -2.16 -5.38 16.86
CA ALA A 262 -1.46 -6.35 16.02
C ALA A 262 0.05 -6.16 16.13
N ARG A 263 0.79 -7.27 16.32
CA ARG A 263 2.25 -7.25 16.51
C ARG A 263 2.99 -8.02 15.44
N LEU A 264 4.14 -7.49 14.99
CA LEU A 264 5.08 -8.32 14.24
C LEU A 264 5.85 -9.22 15.17
N VAL A 265 5.84 -10.50 14.80
CA VAL A 265 6.50 -11.58 15.50
C VAL A 265 7.48 -12.22 14.55
N GLN A 266 8.73 -12.32 14.99
CA GLN A 266 9.72 -13.14 14.33
C GLN A 266 9.77 -14.49 15.01
N LEU A 267 9.64 -15.55 14.20
CA LEU A 267 9.75 -16.93 14.66
C LEU A 267 11.15 -17.46 14.33
N GLY A 268 11.60 -18.43 15.12
CA GLY A 268 12.85 -19.12 14.88
C GLY A 268 12.89 -20.49 15.54
N VAL A 269 13.92 -21.25 15.21
CA VAL A 269 14.24 -22.52 15.84
C VAL A 269 15.58 -22.39 16.53
N ARG A 270 15.59 -22.53 17.86
CA ARG A 270 16.81 -22.60 18.65
C ARG A 270 17.27 -24.05 18.71
N ILE A 271 18.50 -24.29 18.26
CA ILE A 271 19.05 -25.61 18.11
C ILE A 271 20.33 -25.76 18.93
N LYS A 272 20.44 -26.85 19.69
CA LYS A 272 21.63 -27.19 20.48
C LYS A 272 22.22 -28.53 20.05
N ALA A 273 23.44 -28.52 19.53
CA ALA A 273 24.10 -29.71 18.96
C ALA A 273 24.54 -30.73 20.03
N THR A 274 25.15 -30.24 21.11
CA THR A 274 25.65 -31.06 22.21
C THR A 274 25.39 -30.35 23.54
N ASP A 275 25.55 -31.03 24.68
CA ASP A 275 25.31 -30.43 26.01
C ASP A 275 26.08 -29.14 26.26
N ASN A 276 27.29 -29.07 25.71
CA ASN A 276 28.22 -27.97 25.93
C ASN A 276 28.27 -26.99 24.75
N ALA A 277 27.50 -27.24 23.69
CA ALA A 277 27.41 -26.32 22.56
C ALA A 277 26.51 -25.12 22.91
N GLU A 278 26.94 -23.93 22.51
CA GLU A 278 26.08 -22.76 22.53
C GLU A 278 24.89 -22.96 21.57
N PRO A 279 23.66 -22.64 22.00
CA PRO A 279 22.50 -22.76 21.13
C PRO A 279 22.56 -21.72 20.01
N ILE A 280 22.19 -22.14 18.80
CA ILE A 280 22.10 -21.26 17.62
C ILE A 280 20.62 -21.05 17.32
N VAL A 281 20.20 -19.80 17.15
CA VAL A 281 18.84 -19.48 16.68
C VAL A 281 18.86 -19.33 15.17
N HIS A 282 18.11 -20.20 14.49
CA HIS A 282 17.83 -20.11 13.07
C HIS A 282 16.51 -19.37 12.87
N ILE A 283 16.57 -18.21 12.24
CA ILE A 283 15.42 -17.30 12.10
C ILE A 283 14.63 -17.68 10.84
N ALA A 284 13.29 -17.65 10.95
CA ALA A 284 12.41 -17.87 9.81
C ALA A 284 12.49 -16.74 8.78
N GLU A 285 12.27 -17.07 7.50
CA GLU A 285 12.44 -16.13 6.38
C GLU A 285 11.44 -14.96 6.41
N THR A 286 10.24 -15.17 6.93
CA THR A 286 9.21 -14.13 7.03
C THR A 286 8.69 -14.00 8.45
N SER A 287 8.32 -12.77 8.82
CA SER A 287 7.64 -12.48 10.07
C SER A 287 6.18 -12.95 10.02
N SER A 288 5.64 -13.30 11.18
CA SER A 288 4.21 -13.48 11.40
C SER A 288 3.59 -12.19 11.94
N VAL A 289 2.28 -12.05 11.80
CA VAL A 289 1.48 -11.07 12.53
C VAL A 289 0.69 -11.80 13.61
N TYR A 290 0.91 -11.42 14.86
CA TYR A 290 0.01 -11.79 15.94
C TYR A 290 -1.16 -10.82 15.98
N TYR A 291 -2.38 -11.36 15.87
CA TYR A 291 -3.61 -10.63 16.09
C TYR A 291 -4.20 -11.04 17.45
N PRO A 292 -4.25 -10.11 18.42
CA PRO A 292 -5.12 -10.26 19.59
C PRO A 292 -6.56 -10.62 19.18
N PRO A 293 -7.35 -11.24 20.09
CA PRO A 293 -8.77 -11.47 19.86
C PRO A 293 -9.47 -10.23 19.31
N ASP A 294 -10.32 -10.40 18.31
CA ASP A 294 -11.09 -9.34 17.63
C ASP A 294 -10.33 -8.29 16.82
N SER A 295 -8.98 -8.29 16.84
CA SER A 295 -8.14 -7.31 16.12
C SER A 295 -7.75 -7.73 14.70
N GLY A 296 -7.80 -9.03 14.39
CA GLY A 296 -7.46 -9.59 13.07
C GLY A 296 -8.60 -9.54 12.05
N SER A 297 -9.68 -8.81 12.36
CA SER A 297 -10.83 -8.70 11.49
C SER A 297 -10.97 -7.31 10.88
N ALA A 298 -11.30 -7.25 9.59
CA ALA A 298 -11.71 -6.02 8.93
C ALA A 298 -13.03 -5.52 9.53
N LYS A 299 -13.13 -4.20 9.72
CA LYS A 299 -14.31 -3.55 10.30
C LYS A 299 -15.11 -2.89 9.18
N PRO A 300 -16.25 -3.46 8.78
CA PRO A 300 -17.05 -2.86 7.72
C PRO A 300 -17.82 -1.63 8.23
N THR A 301 -18.15 -0.74 7.32
CA THR A 301 -19.12 0.32 7.48
C THR A 301 -19.90 0.44 6.17
N LEU A 302 -21.20 0.16 6.22
CA LEU A 302 -22.07 0.34 5.07
C LEU A 302 -22.46 1.81 4.96
N SER A 303 -22.40 2.37 3.75
CA SER A 303 -22.97 3.69 3.51
C SER A 303 -24.50 3.63 3.71
N PRO A 304 -25.09 4.46 4.59
CA PRO A 304 -26.55 4.55 4.72
C PRO A 304 -27.18 5.17 3.46
N THR A 305 -26.37 5.84 2.66
CA THR A 305 -26.80 6.45 1.41
C THR A 305 -26.74 5.40 0.31
N VAL A 306 -27.88 4.77 0.05
CA VAL A 306 -28.18 4.29 -1.32
C VAL A 306 -28.19 5.53 -2.19
N GLU A 307 -27.13 5.72 -2.97
CA GLU A 307 -27.08 6.75 -4.00
C GLU A 307 -27.96 6.24 -5.15
N THR A 308 -29.07 6.93 -5.37
CA THR A 308 -29.89 6.75 -6.58
C THR A 308 -29.14 7.41 -7.74
N LEU A 309 -28.25 6.65 -8.37
CA LEU A 309 -27.95 6.87 -9.77
C LEU A 309 -29.21 6.42 -10.51
N VAL A 310 -29.80 7.31 -11.30
CA VAL A 310 -31.02 7.08 -12.10
C VAL A 310 -31.09 5.62 -12.55
N ASP A 311 -32.07 4.88 -12.00
CA ASP A 311 -32.39 3.46 -12.24
C ASP A 311 -31.50 2.34 -11.64
N ASN A 312 -30.45 2.64 -10.88
CA ASN A 312 -29.63 1.61 -10.20
C ASN A 312 -29.33 1.96 -8.74
N HIS A 313 -29.71 1.06 -7.82
CA HIS A 313 -29.39 1.18 -6.40
C HIS A 313 -27.95 0.75 -6.16
N LEU A 314 -27.05 1.73 -5.99
CA LEU A 314 -25.65 1.48 -5.64
C LEU A 314 -25.52 1.42 -4.11
N ILE A 315 -24.96 0.34 -3.58
CA ILE A 315 -24.55 0.27 -2.18
C ILE A 315 -23.03 0.22 -2.11
N THR A 316 -22.49 1.09 -1.26
CA THR A 316 -21.06 1.17 -0.98
C THR A 316 -20.78 0.58 0.40
N LEU A 317 -19.86 -0.39 0.41
CA LEU A 317 -19.25 -0.96 1.61
C LEU A 317 -17.86 -0.35 1.77
N PHE A 318 -17.62 0.28 2.92
CA PHE A 318 -16.28 0.64 3.35
C PHE A 318 -15.77 -0.42 4.33
N ALA A 319 -14.48 -0.72 4.34
CA ALA A 319 -13.89 -1.49 5.42
C ALA A 319 -12.52 -0.94 5.82
N GLU A 320 -12.31 -0.86 7.13
CA GLU A 320 -10.98 -0.66 7.72
C GLU A 320 -10.32 -2.03 7.84
N MET A 321 -9.18 -2.20 7.19
CA MET A 321 -8.42 -3.46 7.25
C MET A 321 -7.65 -3.52 8.58
N PRO A 322 -7.44 -4.73 9.15
CA PRO A 322 -6.63 -4.84 10.35
C PRO A 322 -5.20 -4.39 10.06
N ALA A 323 -4.51 -3.86 11.07
CA ALA A 323 -3.13 -3.42 10.91
C ALA A 323 -2.25 -4.57 10.39
N ARG A 324 -1.31 -4.27 9.48
CA ARG A 324 -0.36 -5.22 8.89
C ARG A 324 -1.01 -6.41 8.15
N PHE A 325 -2.21 -6.22 7.61
CA PHE A 325 -2.91 -7.29 6.87
C PHE A 325 -2.12 -7.77 5.65
N ASP A 326 -1.27 -6.92 5.08
CA ASP A 326 -0.37 -7.23 3.96
C ASP A 326 0.66 -8.31 4.33
N ILE A 327 1.11 -8.33 5.59
CA ILE A 327 2.04 -9.35 6.11
C ILE A 327 1.27 -10.59 6.59
N GLY A 328 0.14 -10.39 7.30
CA GLY A 328 -0.67 -11.51 7.81
C GLY A 328 -1.34 -12.32 6.70
N PHE A 329 -1.71 -11.68 5.59
CA PHE A 329 -2.42 -12.31 4.48
C PHE A 329 -1.61 -12.14 3.18
N PRO A 330 -0.45 -12.82 3.07
CA PRO A 330 0.40 -12.69 1.88
C PRO A 330 -0.39 -13.10 0.63
N GLY A 331 -0.32 -12.27 -0.41
CA GLY A 331 -1.05 -12.46 -1.66
C GLY A 331 -2.50 -11.98 -1.65
N PHE A 332 -3.02 -11.46 -0.53
CA PHE A 332 -4.33 -10.82 -0.51
C PHE A 332 -4.26 -9.40 -1.10
N ASP A 333 -4.75 -9.25 -2.33
CA ASP A 333 -4.88 -7.95 -2.99
C ASP A 333 -6.25 -7.32 -2.68
N VAL A 334 -6.27 -6.43 -1.67
CA VAL A 334 -7.48 -5.72 -1.24
C VAL A 334 -8.13 -4.92 -2.38
N GLY A 335 -7.35 -4.44 -3.36
CA GLY A 335 -7.85 -3.68 -4.51
C GLY A 335 -8.52 -4.53 -5.58
N LYS A 336 -8.43 -5.87 -5.47
CA LYS A 336 -9.07 -6.83 -6.38
C LYS A 336 -9.98 -7.83 -5.66
N ALA A 337 -9.99 -7.82 -4.32
CA ALA A 337 -10.79 -8.74 -3.53
C ALA A 337 -12.29 -8.50 -3.76
N LEU A 338 -13.03 -9.58 -3.98
CA LEU A 338 -14.50 -9.55 -3.96
C LEU A 338 -14.99 -9.83 -2.54
N VAL A 339 -16.03 -9.10 -2.12
CA VAL A 339 -16.71 -9.36 -0.84
C VAL A 339 -18.07 -9.97 -1.13
N GLU A 340 -18.31 -11.18 -0.62
CA GLU A 340 -19.62 -11.81 -0.62
C GLU A 340 -20.39 -11.38 0.64
N ALA A 341 -21.68 -11.15 0.47
CA ALA A 341 -22.56 -10.71 1.54
C ALA A 341 -23.84 -11.54 1.55
N ASP A 342 -24.13 -12.20 2.67
CA ASP A 342 -25.42 -12.83 2.93
C ASP A 342 -26.25 -11.90 3.83
N ILE A 343 -27.46 -11.53 3.38
CA ILE A 343 -28.30 -10.52 4.00
C ILE A 343 -29.41 -11.20 4.80
N TYR A 344 -29.61 -10.78 6.05
CA TYR A 344 -30.59 -11.33 6.97
C TYR A 344 -31.48 -10.23 7.54
N ASN A 345 -32.79 -10.48 7.55
CA ASN A 345 -33.75 -9.56 8.16
C ASN A 345 -33.60 -9.54 9.70
N PRO A 346 -34.31 -8.64 10.41
CA PRO A 346 -34.22 -8.52 11.87
C PRO A 346 -34.64 -9.78 12.63
N LYS A 347 -35.41 -10.67 11.98
CA LYS A 347 -35.85 -11.97 12.52
C LYS A 347 -34.82 -13.08 12.27
N GLY A 348 -33.67 -12.76 11.65
CA GLY A 348 -32.61 -13.70 11.32
C GLY A 348 -32.90 -14.57 10.08
N SER A 349 -33.97 -14.29 9.34
CA SER A 349 -34.28 -15.01 8.09
C SER A 349 -33.43 -14.48 6.95
N TYR A 350 -32.91 -15.38 6.12
CA TYR A 350 -32.17 -15.02 4.91
C TYR A 350 -33.06 -14.23 3.95
N VAL A 351 -32.53 -13.13 3.43
CA VAL A 351 -33.20 -12.22 2.48
C VAL A 351 -32.64 -12.45 1.10
N ASP A 352 -31.32 -12.27 0.93
CA ASP A 352 -30.65 -12.36 -0.37
C ASP A 352 -29.13 -12.41 -0.22
N ARG A 353 -28.42 -12.52 -1.34
CA ARG A 353 -26.96 -12.48 -1.46
C ARG A 353 -26.50 -11.38 -2.41
N ALA A 354 -25.39 -10.75 -2.07
CA ALA A 354 -24.72 -9.76 -2.89
C ALA A 354 -23.22 -10.08 -3.07
N THR A 355 -22.64 -9.56 -4.14
CA THR A 355 -21.18 -9.53 -4.33
C THR A 355 -20.73 -8.10 -4.59
N PHE A 356 -19.82 -7.61 -3.77
CA PHE A 356 -19.23 -6.28 -3.90
C PHE A 356 -17.87 -6.38 -4.59
N ALA A 357 -17.71 -5.58 -5.65
CA ALA A 357 -16.45 -5.42 -6.37
C ALA A 357 -15.62 -4.30 -5.74
N ALA A 358 -14.31 -4.51 -5.64
CA ALA A 358 -13.39 -3.49 -5.14
C ALA A 358 -13.40 -2.27 -6.07
N VAL A 359 -13.39 -1.08 -5.46
CA VAL A 359 -13.23 0.19 -6.16
C VAL A 359 -11.82 0.70 -5.87
N PRO A 360 -11.00 1.00 -6.90
CA PRO A 360 -9.64 1.48 -6.68
C PRO A 360 -9.56 2.71 -5.76
N GLY A 361 -8.54 2.72 -4.91
CA GLY A 361 -8.26 3.80 -3.95
C GLY A 361 -8.77 3.53 -2.53
N THR A 362 -8.43 4.46 -1.64
CA THR A 362 -8.94 4.54 -0.27
C THR A 362 -9.68 5.86 -0.08
N ASP A 363 -10.57 5.92 0.92
CA ASP A 363 -11.14 7.20 1.33
C ASP A 363 -10.15 8.02 2.17
N THR A 364 -10.57 9.21 2.60
CA THR A 364 -9.75 10.11 3.43
C THR A 364 -9.39 9.52 4.80
N ALA A 365 -10.09 8.48 5.26
CA ALA A 365 -9.81 7.74 6.48
C ALA A 365 -8.96 6.48 6.23
N GLY A 366 -8.46 6.27 5.01
CA GLY A 366 -7.68 5.08 4.65
C GLY A 366 -8.52 3.81 4.51
N ARG A 367 -9.85 3.91 4.48
CA ARG A 367 -10.74 2.74 4.32
C ARG A 367 -10.81 2.34 2.87
N HIS A 368 -10.86 1.03 2.64
CA HIS A 368 -11.04 0.46 1.32
C HIS A 368 -12.53 0.45 0.97
N ARG A 369 -12.84 0.58 -0.32
CA ARG A 369 -14.20 0.72 -0.82
C ARG A 369 -14.56 -0.43 -1.76
N TRP A 370 -15.72 -1.00 -1.54
CA TRP A 370 -16.36 -1.95 -2.44
C TRP A 370 -17.77 -1.49 -2.78
N GLN A 371 -18.22 -1.80 -3.99
CA GLN A 371 -19.53 -1.42 -4.48
C GLN A 371 -20.24 -2.59 -5.13
N THR A 372 -21.55 -2.60 -4.99
CA THR A 372 -22.43 -3.53 -5.68
C THR A 372 -23.63 -2.78 -6.23
N GLN A 373 -24.10 -3.22 -7.39
CA GLN A 373 -25.33 -2.71 -8.00
C GLN A 373 -26.43 -3.74 -7.78
N PHE A 374 -27.56 -3.30 -7.24
CA PHE A 374 -28.71 -4.15 -7.04
C PHE A 374 -29.74 -3.99 -8.16
N GLY A 375 -30.26 -5.13 -8.62
CA GLY A 375 -31.53 -5.14 -9.34
C GLY A 375 -32.69 -4.70 -8.43
N ASN A 376 -33.80 -4.31 -9.06
CA ASN A 376 -34.98 -3.80 -8.36
C ASN A 376 -35.53 -4.77 -7.31
N ASP A 377 -35.43 -6.08 -7.55
CA ASP A 377 -35.95 -7.11 -6.62
C ASP A 377 -35.20 -7.11 -5.28
N LEU A 378 -33.86 -7.08 -5.31
CA LEU A 378 -33.04 -7.05 -4.10
C LEU A 378 -33.18 -5.71 -3.38
N ALA A 379 -33.24 -4.59 -4.11
CA ALA A 379 -33.52 -3.29 -3.50
C ALA A 379 -34.88 -3.29 -2.76
N GLY A 380 -35.93 -3.84 -3.37
CA GLY A 380 -37.24 -4.01 -2.75
C GLY A 380 -37.22 -4.94 -1.53
N ASN A 381 -36.55 -6.09 -1.62
CA ASN A 381 -36.40 -7.05 -0.52
C ASN A 381 -35.65 -6.44 0.67
N LEU A 382 -34.56 -5.73 0.40
CA LEU A 382 -33.78 -5.04 1.42
C LEU A 382 -34.60 -3.94 2.09
N ASP A 383 -35.34 -3.16 1.31
CA ASP A 383 -36.20 -2.12 1.84
C ASP A 383 -37.33 -2.65 2.73
N ASN A 384 -37.96 -3.75 2.32
CA ASN A 384 -38.97 -4.44 3.11
C ASN A 384 -38.36 -4.98 4.42
N ALA A 385 -37.17 -5.59 4.35
CA ALA A 385 -36.48 -6.10 5.53
C ALA A 385 -36.07 -4.97 6.50
N ARG A 386 -35.68 -3.79 5.97
CA ARG A 386 -35.34 -2.60 6.76
C ARG A 386 -36.55 -1.90 7.37
N ALA A 387 -37.76 -2.14 6.87
CA ALA A 387 -38.98 -1.62 7.50
C ALA A 387 -39.24 -2.28 8.86
N ASP A 388 -38.85 -3.56 8.99
CA ASP A 388 -39.01 -4.38 10.20
C ASP A 388 -37.94 -4.11 11.27
N GLY A 389 -36.81 -3.48 10.92
CA GLY A 389 -35.68 -3.24 11.84
C GLY A 389 -34.31 -3.22 11.16
N ASP A 390 -33.25 -3.38 11.95
CA ASP A 390 -31.87 -3.46 11.43
C ASP A 390 -31.63 -4.78 10.69
N VAL A 391 -31.13 -4.68 9.47
CA VAL A 391 -30.76 -5.82 8.64
C VAL A 391 -29.30 -6.18 8.91
N THR A 392 -29.02 -7.45 9.18
CA THR A 392 -27.66 -7.95 9.40
C THR A 392 -27.07 -8.44 8.08
N VAL A 393 -25.82 -8.12 7.83
CA VAL A 393 -25.09 -8.49 6.62
C VAL A 393 -23.85 -9.27 7.03
N LYS A 394 -23.84 -10.57 6.76
CA LYS A 394 -22.68 -11.42 6.99
C LYS A 394 -21.74 -11.31 5.82
N LEU A 395 -20.52 -10.86 6.09
CA LEU A 395 -19.54 -10.56 5.06
C LEU A 395 -18.44 -11.62 5.05
N LYS A 396 -17.89 -11.91 3.88
CA LYS A 396 -16.64 -12.67 3.73
C LYS A 396 -15.95 -12.29 2.44
N PHE A 397 -14.62 -12.33 2.41
CA PHE A 397 -13.89 -12.23 1.16
C PHE A 397 -14.01 -13.53 0.37
N ALA A 398 -14.21 -13.42 -0.94
CA ALA A 398 -14.42 -14.60 -1.80
C ALA A 398 -13.18 -15.49 -1.92
N LYS A 399 -11.98 -14.93 -1.74
CA LYS A 399 -10.69 -15.64 -1.88
C LYS A 399 -9.73 -15.29 -0.75
N GLY A 400 -9.84 -16.03 0.36
CA GLY A 400 -8.97 -15.84 1.53
C GLY A 400 -8.98 -14.41 2.06
N GLY A 401 -8.02 -14.06 2.91
CA GLY A 401 -7.92 -12.75 3.54
C GLY A 401 -8.46 -12.73 4.98
N PRO A 402 -8.43 -11.55 5.63
CA PRO A 402 -8.87 -11.41 7.00
C PRO A 402 -10.36 -11.70 7.14
N ALA A 403 -10.76 -12.20 8.31
CA ALA A 403 -12.17 -12.20 8.66
C ALA A 403 -12.71 -10.77 8.54
N ILE A 404 -13.94 -10.60 8.07
CA ILE A 404 -14.60 -9.30 8.04
C ILE A 404 -15.81 -9.41 8.97
N LYS A 405 -15.96 -8.46 9.90
CA LYS A 405 -17.07 -8.51 10.86
C LYS A 405 -18.40 -8.38 10.13
N ASP A 406 -19.48 -8.79 10.78
CA ASP A 406 -20.83 -8.54 10.26
C ASP A 406 -21.10 -7.04 10.23
N ALA A 407 -21.79 -6.58 9.19
CA ALA A 407 -22.28 -5.22 9.09
C ALA A 407 -23.78 -5.16 9.38
N LYS A 408 -24.29 -3.95 9.63
CA LYS A 408 -25.72 -3.70 9.78
C LYS A 408 -26.15 -2.61 8.82
N PHE A 409 -27.26 -2.83 8.12
CA PHE A 409 -28.03 -1.72 7.55
C PHE A 409 -29.01 -1.26 8.62
N PRO A 410 -28.90 -0.01 9.10
CA PRO A 410 -29.82 0.50 10.10
C PRO A 410 -31.24 0.50 9.53
N ARG A 411 -32.24 0.33 10.40
CA ARG A 411 -33.65 0.59 10.07
C ARG A 411 -33.78 1.94 9.36
N TRP A 412 -34.72 2.04 8.42
CA TRP A 412 -35.07 3.35 7.87
C TRP A 412 -35.62 4.26 8.96
N GLU A 413 -34.93 5.37 9.23
CA GLU A 413 -35.50 6.47 10.00
C GLU A 413 -36.56 7.15 9.14
N LEU A 414 -37.81 6.84 9.42
CA LEU A 414 -38.94 7.57 8.85
C LEU A 414 -38.99 8.96 9.49
N PRO A 415 -39.23 10.02 8.72
CA PRO A 415 -39.50 11.33 9.29
C PRO A 415 -40.68 11.25 10.27
N GLY A 416 -40.58 11.98 11.38
CA GLY A 416 -41.73 12.26 12.22
C GLY A 416 -42.81 13.05 11.47
N ALA A 417 -44.00 13.12 12.04
CA ALA A 417 -45.00 14.10 11.61
C ALA A 417 -44.47 15.52 11.89
N VAL A 418 -44.76 16.45 10.99
CA VAL A 418 -44.60 17.89 11.28
C VAL A 418 -45.56 18.25 12.42
N ASP A 419 -45.13 19.04 13.41
CA ASP A 419 -46.05 19.47 14.47
C ASP A 419 -47.17 20.34 13.87
N GLU A 420 -48.42 19.87 13.93
CA GLU A 420 -49.59 20.57 13.40
C GLU A 420 -49.79 21.95 14.05
N ASN A 421 -49.26 22.17 15.24
CA ASN A 421 -49.29 23.48 15.92
C ASN A 421 -48.28 24.47 15.35
N GLN A 422 -47.28 23.98 14.64
CA GLN A 422 -46.25 24.79 13.98
C GLN A 422 -46.55 25.04 12.51
N ILE A 423 -47.68 24.53 11.99
CA ILE A 423 -48.17 24.85 10.64
C ILE A 423 -48.97 26.15 10.70
N SER A 424 -48.45 27.19 10.05
CA SER A 424 -49.14 28.48 9.86
C SER A 424 -49.65 28.63 8.43
N LEU A 425 -50.88 29.12 8.31
CA LEU A 425 -51.54 29.40 7.04
C LEU A 425 -51.82 30.89 6.94
N THR A 426 -51.26 31.54 5.91
CA THR A 426 -51.55 32.94 5.60
C THR A 426 -52.43 33.00 4.36
N ARG A 427 -53.67 33.47 4.55
CA ARG A 427 -54.69 33.50 3.50
C ARG A 427 -54.46 34.60 2.47
N PRO A 428 -55.02 34.42 1.26
CA PRO A 428 -55.32 35.53 0.36
C PRO A 428 -56.22 36.55 1.08
N ASP A 429 -55.80 37.81 1.11
CA ASP A 429 -56.46 38.92 1.81
C ASP A 429 -57.53 39.63 0.95
N ASN A 430 -57.46 39.48 -0.37
CA ASN A 430 -58.41 40.07 -1.31
C ASN A 430 -58.47 39.30 -2.64
N ALA A 431 -59.32 39.75 -3.57
CA ALA A 431 -59.50 39.12 -4.88
C ALA A 431 -58.27 39.24 -5.81
N GLU A 432 -57.39 40.21 -5.56
CA GLU A 432 -56.18 40.46 -6.35
C GLU A 432 -55.01 39.57 -5.91
N ASN A 433 -54.93 39.26 -4.61
CA ASN A 433 -53.95 38.35 -4.04
C ASN A 433 -54.56 36.96 -3.81
N LYS A 434 -54.31 36.03 -4.73
CA LYS A 434 -54.78 34.62 -4.66
C LYS A 434 -53.75 33.66 -4.06
N THR A 435 -52.85 34.16 -3.24
CA THR A 435 -51.73 33.36 -2.71
C THR A 435 -52.05 32.82 -1.33
N LEU A 436 -52.11 31.49 -1.20
CA LEU A 436 -52.06 30.83 0.10
C LEU A 436 -50.59 30.54 0.44
N ASN A 437 -50.09 31.11 1.53
CA ASN A 437 -48.77 30.77 2.07
C ASN A 437 -48.91 29.76 3.21
N VAL A 438 -48.08 28.74 3.18
CA VAL A 438 -47.99 27.68 4.17
C VAL A 438 -46.56 27.66 4.69
N ASP A 439 -46.39 27.80 6.00
CA ASP A 439 -45.09 27.69 6.65
C ASP A 439 -45.17 26.66 7.76
N TRP A 440 -44.07 25.92 7.98
CA TRP A 440 -43.96 24.95 9.07
C TRP A 440 -42.56 24.93 9.65
N ALA A 441 -42.40 24.35 10.83
CA ALA A 441 -41.07 24.12 11.39
C ALA A 441 -40.37 22.95 10.65
N PRO A 442 -39.10 23.10 10.26
CA PRO A 442 -38.36 22.01 9.66
C PRO A 442 -38.13 20.87 10.66
N LEU A 443 -38.11 19.64 10.16
CA LEU A 443 -37.70 18.48 10.94
C LEU A 443 -36.17 18.47 11.01
N THR A 444 -35.64 18.30 12.22
CA THR A 444 -34.19 18.23 12.45
C THR A 444 -33.62 16.83 12.21
N THR A 445 -34.48 15.80 12.26
CA THR A 445 -34.14 14.42 11.98
C THR A 445 -35.27 13.72 11.21
N PRO A 446 -34.95 12.85 10.25
CA PRO A 446 -33.63 12.60 9.66
C PRO A 446 -33.14 13.79 8.81
N THR A 447 -31.87 13.79 8.39
CA THR A 447 -31.35 14.82 7.47
C THR A 447 -31.85 14.59 6.04
N GLY A 448 -31.91 15.66 5.24
CA GLY A 448 -32.31 15.56 3.82
C GLY A 448 -33.80 15.30 3.58
N VAL A 449 -34.66 15.68 4.55
CA VAL A 449 -36.11 15.56 4.42
C VAL A 449 -36.63 16.47 3.30
N ARG A 450 -37.54 15.93 2.49
CA ARG A 450 -38.39 16.69 1.56
C ARG A 450 -39.82 16.65 2.05
N TYR A 451 -40.63 17.61 1.67
CA TYR A 451 -42.02 17.69 2.09
C TYR A 451 -42.93 17.60 0.86
N ARG A 452 -43.96 16.77 0.97
CA ARG A 452 -45.12 16.83 0.08
C ARG A 452 -46.16 17.71 0.75
N VAL A 453 -46.56 18.77 0.07
CA VAL A 453 -47.65 19.65 0.51
C VAL A 453 -48.85 19.35 -0.36
N GLU A 454 -49.95 18.95 0.26
CA GLU A 454 -51.23 18.71 -0.39
C GLU A 454 -52.25 19.73 0.12
N ILE A 455 -52.85 20.50 -0.78
CA ILE A 455 -53.92 21.44 -0.46
C ILE A 455 -55.23 20.80 -0.90
N ILE A 456 -56.17 20.67 0.03
CA ILE A 456 -57.48 20.05 -0.17
C ILE A 456 -58.54 21.10 0.16
N ARG A 457 -59.52 21.33 -0.71
CA ARG A 457 -60.66 22.19 -0.33
C ARG A 457 -61.48 21.51 0.76
N LYS A 458 -62.00 22.26 1.73
CA LYS A 458 -62.77 21.72 2.87
C LYS A 458 -64.04 20.97 2.43
N ASP A 459 -64.61 21.35 1.28
CA ASP A 459 -65.76 20.71 0.63
C ASP A 459 -65.40 19.52 -0.28
N GLY A 460 -64.11 19.33 -0.58
CA GLY A 460 -63.60 18.30 -1.48
C GLY A 460 -62.97 17.11 -0.75
N ARG A 461 -62.74 16.03 -1.50
CA ARG A 461 -61.96 14.87 -1.04
C ARG A 461 -60.56 14.81 -1.63
N ASP A 462 -60.40 15.31 -2.85
CA ASP A 462 -59.13 15.24 -3.58
C ASP A 462 -58.30 16.51 -3.42
N PRO A 463 -56.95 16.39 -3.40
CA PRO A 463 -56.07 17.55 -3.43
C PRO A 463 -56.29 18.38 -4.69
N VAL A 464 -56.47 19.68 -4.51
CA VAL A 464 -56.44 20.65 -5.62
C VAL A 464 -55.00 21.02 -6.01
N MET A 465 -54.02 20.67 -5.17
CA MET A 465 -52.60 20.86 -5.43
C MET A 465 -51.79 19.84 -4.63
N THR A 466 -50.75 19.28 -5.26
CA THR A 466 -49.73 18.44 -4.63
C THR A 466 -48.35 18.84 -5.14
N GLU A 467 -47.43 19.22 -4.25
CA GLU A 467 -46.07 19.62 -4.64
C GLU A 467 -45.01 19.07 -3.68
N MET A 468 -43.84 18.73 -4.23
CA MET A 468 -42.67 18.30 -3.47
C MET A 468 -41.69 19.47 -3.31
N THR A 469 -41.43 19.90 -2.08
CA THR A 469 -40.47 20.96 -1.76
C THR A 469 -39.40 20.48 -0.78
N SER A 470 -38.21 21.06 -0.84
CA SER A 470 -37.17 20.90 0.18
C SER A 470 -37.17 22.03 1.22
N GLY A 471 -37.93 23.10 0.95
CA GLY A 471 -38.14 24.20 1.88
C GLY A 471 -39.18 23.87 2.93
N HIS A 472 -39.28 24.72 3.95
CA HIS A 472 -40.28 24.68 5.01
C HIS A 472 -41.35 25.78 4.85
N GLN A 473 -41.43 26.32 3.63
CA GLN A 473 -42.37 27.34 3.20
C GLN A 473 -42.87 26.97 1.81
N PHE A 474 -44.12 27.28 1.54
CA PHE A 474 -44.78 26.96 0.28
C PHE A 474 -45.85 28.00 -0.05
N SER A 475 -45.93 28.42 -1.31
CA SER A 475 -46.88 29.43 -1.77
C SER A 475 -47.67 28.94 -2.98
N TRP A 476 -49.00 28.90 -2.87
CA TRP A 476 -49.88 28.52 -3.97
C TRP A 476 -50.72 29.70 -4.44
N ARG A 477 -50.49 30.14 -5.69
CA ARG A 477 -51.05 31.38 -6.27
C ARG A 477 -52.45 31.25 -6.89
N SER A 478 -53.12 30.12 -6.70
CA SER A 478 -54.44 29.85 -7.29
C SER A 478 -55.52 29.59 -6.24
N ALA A 479 -55.33 30.10 -5.02
CA ALA A 479 -56.32 29.99 -3.96
C ALA A 479 -57.51 30.93 -4.22
N GLU A 480 -58.73 30.40 -4.07
CA GLU A 480 -59.98 31.17 -4.10
C GLU A 480 -60.15 31.88 -2.74
N PRO A 481 -60.25 33.22 -2.67
CA PRO A 481 -60.31 33.94 -1.39
C PRO A 481 -61.48 33.54 -0.48
N ALA A 482 -62.58 33.04 -1.06
CA ALA A 482 -63.76 32.60 -0.32
C ALA A 482 -63.76 31.11 0.05
N ALA A 483 -62.84 30.31 -0.52
CA ALA A 483 -62.76 28.89 -0.24
C ALA A 483 -61.99 28.63 1.06
N ARG A 484 -62.31 27.53 1.72
CA ARG A 484 -61.60 27.04 2.91
C ARG A 484 -60.73 25.86 2.54
N TYR A 485 -59.55 25.79 3.12
CA TYR A 485 -58.56 24.77 2.78
C TYR A 485 -58.13 23.94 4.00
N LYS A 486 -57.79 22.68 3.73
CA LYS A 486 -57.04 21.77 4.59
C LYS A 486 -55.69 21.56 3.93
N VAL A 487 -54.62 21.73 4.69
CA VAL A 487 -53.26 21.45 4.23
C VAL A 487 -52.77 20.18 4.90
N VAL A 488 -52.28 19.24 4.10
CA VAL A 488 -51.62 18.02 4.56
C VAL A 488 -50.14 18.14 4.18
N ILE A 489 -49.28 18.03 5.18
CA ILE A 489 -47.83 18.04 4.98
C ILE A 489 -47.30 16.65 5.35
N THR A 490 -46.69 15.99 4.38
CA THR A 490 -46.03 14.69 4.60
C THR A 490 -44.54 14.87 4.40
N ALA A 491 -43.75 14.62 5.44
CA ALA A 491 -42.30 14.59 5.33
C ALA A 491 -41.84 13.28 4.66
N PHE A 492 -40.80 13.35 3.83
CA PHE A 492 -40.21 12.24 3.11
C PHE A 492 -38.71 12.19 3.43
N ASN A 493 -38.22 11.02 3.82
CA ASN A 493 -36.79 10.71 3.78
C ASN A 493 -36.53 9.91 2.51
N LYS A 494 -35.83 10.50 1.53
CA LYS A 494 -35.73 9.98 0.16
C LYS A 494 -37.12 9.78 -0.47
N THR A 495 -37.53 8.53 -0.67
CA THR A 495 -38.82 8.15 -1.27
C THR A 495 -39.85 7.67 -0.23
N ARG A 496 -39.47 7.61 1.06
CA ARG A 496 -40.31 7.02 2.10
C ARG A 496 -41.07 8.10 2.88
N PRO A 497 -42.42 8.09 2.85
CA PRO A 497 -43.23 9.04 3.61
C PRO A 497 -43.18 8.71 5.11
N GLY A 498 -43.09 9.76 5.92
CA GLY A 498 -43.43 9.74 7.34
C GLY A 498 -44.94 9.85 7.57
N ALA A 499 -45.34 10.05 8.82
CA ALA A 499 -46.74 10.29 9.15
C ALA A 499 -47.18 11.68 8.61
N PRO A 500 -48.37 11.78 7.98
CA PRO A 500 -48.88 13.06 7.50
C PRO A 500 -49.36 13.91 8.67
N SER A 501 -49.15 15.22 8.57
CA SER A 501 -49.68 16.23 9.48
C SER A 501 -50.76 17.02 8.79
N THR A 502 -51.88 17.25 9.47
CA THR A 502 -53.02 17.97 8.91
C THR A 502 -53.26 19.27 9.65
N LYS A 503 -53.32 20.40 8.93
CA LYS A 503 -53.86 21.65 9.45
C LYS A 503 -55.08 22.07 8.64
N ALA A 504 -56.23 22.11 9.30
CA ALA A 504 -57.41 22.76 8.75
C ALA A 504 -57.43 24.22 9.17
N GLU A 505 -57.91 25.09 8.29
CA GLU A 505 -58.19 26.46 8.69
C GLU A 505 -59.30 26.50 9.77
N PRO A 506 -59.20 27.42 10.75
CA PRO A 506 -60.27 27.62 11.72
C PRO A 506 -61.56 28.06 11.03
N ASP A 507 -62.71 27.70 11.60
CA ASP A 507 -64.04 28.10 11.11
C ASP A 507 -64.26 29.62 11.17
#